data_AF-A0A7C2M1X9-F1
#
_entry.id   AF-A0A7C2M1X9-F1
#
_cell.length_a   1.000
_cell.length_b   1.000
_cell.length_c   1.000
_cell.angle_alpha   90.00
_cell.angle_beta   90.00
_cell.angle_gamma   90.00
#
_symmetry.space_group_name_H-M   'P 1'
#
loop_
_entity.id
_entity.type
_entity.pdbx_description
1 polymer ?
#
loop_
_entity_poly.entity_id
_entity_poly.type
_entity_poly.pdbx_seq_one_letter_code
_entity_poly.pdbx_strand_id
1 'polypeptide(L)'
;MHSCHFSTLMIAALMAIAPGSRAQNSTKPQPVPLPSSELRRFHSGIMDQDLLIYVQLPLDYVSDGSKEYPVMYVTDGNRSFPIYANISTMLGFPPAGFP
;
A
#
# COMPACT_ATOMS: atom_id res chain seq x y z
N MET A 1 -26.54 62.75 -13.27
CA MET A 1 -25.34 62.33 -12.50
C MET A 1 -25.67 61.03 -11.77
N HIS A 2 -25.76 59.90 -12.47
CA HIS A 2 -26.12 58.58 -11.89
C HIS A 2 -25.28 57.46 -12.53
N SER A 3 -23.95 57.55 -12.41
CA SER A 3 -23.03 56.60 -13.06
C SER A 3 -21.88 56.18 -12.14
N CYS A 4 -22.13 56.07 -10.83
CA CYS A 4 -21.05 55.77 -9.86
C CYS A 4 -21.35 54.61 -8.89
N HIS A 5 -22.53 53.99 -8.94
CA HIS A 5 -22.89 52.92 -7.98
C HIS A 5 -23.02 51.53 -8.62
N PHE A 6 -23.15 51.44 -9.96
CA PHE A 6 -23.31 50.15 -10.63
C PHE A 6 -21.97 49.42 -10.86
N SER A 7 -20.88 50.15 -11.12
CA SER A 7 -19.55 49.56 -11.29
C SER A 7 -18.95 49.01 -9.99
N THR A 8 -19.29 49.60 -8.85
CA THR A 8 -18.67 49.23 -7.55
C THR A 8 -19.20 47.91 -7.00
N LEU A 9 -20.43 47.52 -7.36
CA LEU A 9 -21.03 46.25 -6.92
C LEU A 9 -20.48 45.03 -7.66
N MET A 10 -20.05 45.19 -8.91
CA MET A 10 -19.47 44.11 -9.73
C MET A 10 -18.04 43.73 -9.32
N ILE A 11 -17.28 44.66 -8.74
CA ILE A 11 -15.91 44.40 -8.29
C ILE A 11 -15.89 43.63 -6.95
N ALA A 12 -16.86 43.87 -6.07
CA ALA A 12 -16.99 43.16 -4.80
C ALA A 12 -17.41 41.68 -4.98
N ALA A 13 -18.19 41.37 -6.02
CA ALA A 13 -18.60 40.00 -6.33
C ALA A 13 -17.47 39.12 -6.88
N LEU A 14 -16.41 39.72 -7.46
CA LEU A 14 -15.28 38.99 -8.04
C LEU A 14 -14.21 38.58 -7.02
N MET A 15 -14.17 39.20 -5.83
CA MET A 15 -13.21 38.87 -4.77
C MET A 15 -13.68 37.80 -3.78
N ALA A 16 -14.94 37.37 -3.84
CA ALA A 16 -15.50 36.38 -2.91
C ALA A 16 -15.24 34.91 -3.29
N ILE A 17 -14.58 34.65 -4.43
CA ILE A 17 -14.26 33.29 -4.89
C ILE A 17 -12.74 33.17 -5.07
N ALA A 18 -11.99 33.40 -4.01
CA ALA A 18 -10.65 32.83 -3.91
C ALA A 18 -10.81 31.43 -3.31
N PRO A 19 -10.79 30.34 -4.10
CA PRO A 19 -10.65 29.01 -3.52
C PRO A 19 -9.34 29.00 -2.74
N GLY A 20 -9.44 28.74 -1.44
CA GLY A 20 -8.30 28.56 -0.55
C GLY A 20 -7.41 27.43 -1.05
N SER A 21 -6.52 27.74 -1.97
CA SER A 21 -5.51 26.82 -2.46
C SER A 21 -4.30 26.98 -1.57
N ARG A 22 -4.17 26.09 -0.58
CA ARG A 22 -2.90 25.51 -0.13
C ARG A 22 -3.12 24.58 1.06
N ALA A 23 -3.17 23.28 0.78
CA ALA A 23 -2.58 22.25 1.64
C ALA A 23 -2.61 20.89 0.91
N GLN A 24 -1.89 20.76 -0.20
CA GLN A 24 -1.41 19.45 -0.62
C GLN A 24 0.10 19.47 -0.38
N ASN A 25 0.52 18.89 0.74
CA ASN A 25 1.90 18.51 0.94
C ASN A 25 2.28 17.62 -0.25
N SER A 26 3.21 18.10 -1.08
CA SER A 26 3.70 17.40 -2.28
C SER A 26 4.52 16.15 -1.94
N THR A 27 4.67 15.83 -0.67
CA THR A 27 5.36 14.64 -0.21
C THR A 27 4.55 13.42 -0.60
N LYS A 28 5.00 12.72 -1.65
CA LYS A 28 4.49 11.39 -1.98
C LYS A 28 4.66 10.50 -0.74
N PRO A 29 3.64 9.71 -0.35
CA PRO A 29 3.80 8.73 0.71
C PRO A 29 5.01 7.85 0.42
N GLN A 30 5.88 7.71 1.40
CA GLN A 30 7.00 6.78 1.31
C GLN A 30 6.42 5.35 1.37
N PRO A 31 6.80 4.45 0.45
CA PRO A 31 6.41 3.05 0.56
C PRO A 31 6.89 2.47 1.89
N VAL A 32 6.01 1.77 2.60
CA VAL A 32 6.37 1.04 3.81
C VAL A 32 6.61 -0.41 3.41
N PRO A 33 7.86 -0.89 3.39
CA PRO A 33 8.14 -2.29 3.04
C PRO A 33 7.63 -3.20 4.16
N LEU A 34 7.06 -4.34 3.77
CA LEU A 34 6.74 -5.42 4.70
C LEU A 34 8.02 -6.26 4.94
N PRO A 35 8.47 -6.44 6.20
CA PRO A 35 9.66 -7.22 6.50
C PRO A 35 9.57 -8.66 5.99
N SER A 36 10.70 -9.21 5.56
CA SER A 36 10.81 -10.60 5.07
C SER A 36 9.78 -10.96 3.98
N SER A 37 9.34 -9.98 3.20
CA SER A 37 8.38 -10.17 2.12
C SER A 37 8.98 -9.82 0.77
N GLU A 38 8.47 -10.45 -0.28
CA GLU A 38 8.82 -10.16 -1.65
C GLU A 38 7.63 -10.35 -2.59
N LEU A 39 7.68 -9.64 -3.73
CA LEU A 39 6.72 -9.78 -4.82
C LEU A 39 7.45 -10.38 -6.02
N ARG A 40 6.99 -11.54 -6.47
CA ARG A 40 7.48 -12.19 -7.69
C ARG A 40 6.45 -12.09 -8.79
N ARG A 41 6.90 -11.80 -10.00
CA ARG A 41 6.09 -11.93 -11.22
C ARG A 41 6.50 -13.19 -11.94
N PHE A 42 5.53 -13.96 -12.42
CA PHE A 42 5.79 -15.08 -13.31
C PHE A 42 4.74 -15.13 -14.42
N HIS A 43 5.13 -15.68 -15.57
CA HIS A 43 4.21 -15.89 -16.69
C HIS A 43 3.76 -17.36 -16.70
N SER A 44 2.45 -17.60 -16.72
CA SER A 44 1.87 -18.94 -16.80
C SER A 44 1.66 -19.34 -18.25
N GLY A 45 2.36 -20.37 -18.73
CA GLY A 45 2.17 -20.88 -20.08
C GLY A 45 0.82 -21.59 -20.31
N ILE A 46 0.13 -22.01 -19.24
CA ILE A 46 -1.20 -22.66 -19.36
C ILE A 46 -2.30 -21.61 -19.51
N MET A 47 -2.18 -20.49 -18.80
CA MET A 47 -3.17 -19.40 -18.82
C MET A 47 -2.80 -18.29 -19.82
N ASP A 48 -1.58 -18.33 -20.36
CA ASP A 48 -0.98 -17.24 -21.15
C ASP A 48 -1.11 -15.87 -20.45
N GLN A 49 -0.76 -15.84 -19.17
CA GLN A 49 -0.98 -14.68 -18.32
C GLN A 49 0.16 -14.46 -17.33
N ASP A 50 0.49 -13.17 -17.13
CA ASP A 50 1.32 -12.71 -16.02
C ASP A 50 0.58 -12.75 -14.69
N LEU A 51 1.17 -13.44 -13.74
CA LEU A 51 0.66 -13.62 -12.39
C LEU A 51 1.66 -13.04 -11.37
N LEU A 52 1.11 -12.63 -10.23
CA LEU A 52 1.88 -12.11 -9.10
C LEU A 52 1.82 -13.10 -7.95
N ILE A 53 2.98 -13.41 -7.37
CA ILE A 53 3.13 -14.21 -6.16
C ILE A 53 3.67 -13.29 -5.07
N TYR A 54 2.90 -13.16 -3.99
CA TYR A 54 3.29 -12.45 -2.78
C TYR A 54 3.83 -13.47 -1.80
N VAL A 55 5.08 -13.31 -1.38
CA VAL A 55 5.77 -14.26 -0.51
C VAL A 55 6.11 -13.57 0.80
N GLN A 56 5.79 -14.21 1.93
CA GLN A 56 6.25 -13.84 3.27
C GLN A 56 7.10 -14.99 3.79
N LEU A 57 8.36 -14.72 4.08
CA LEU A 57 9.26 -15.65 4.75
C LEU A 57 9.20 -15.42 6.26
N PRO A 58 9.47 -16.47 7.07
CA PRO A 58 9.71 -16.31 8.50
C PRO A 58 10.83 -15.29 8.77
N LEU A 59 10.76 -14.60 9.92
CA LEU A 59 11.78 -13.62 10.29
C LEU A 59 13.15 -14.28 10.54
N ASP A 60 13.17 -15.56 10.92
CA ASP A 60 14.34 -16.41 11.13
C ASP A 60 14.65 -17.30 9.92
N TYR A 61 14.23 -16.91 8.72
CA TYR A 61 14.42 -17.73 7.52
C TYR A 61 15.91 -18.00 7.24
N VAL A 62 16.26 -19.27 7.07
CA VAL A 62 17.61 -19.73 6.71
C VAL A 62 17.63 -20.11 5.23
N SER A 63 18.47 -19.42 4.45
CA SER A 63 18.50 -19.53 2.99
C SER A 63 19.40 -20.63 2.42
N ASP A 64 20.20 -21.29 3.24
CA ASP A 64 21.15 -22.33 2.82
C ASP A 64 20.51 -23.71 2.58
N GLY A 65 19.19 -23.83 2.79
CA GLY A 65 18.43 -25.06 2.62
C GLY A 65 18.58 -26.07 3.77
N SER A 66 19.24 -25.70 4.88
CA SER A 66 19.42 -26.57 6.05
C SER A 66 18.15 -26.76 6.89
N LYS A 67 17.12 -25.92 6.68
CA LYS A 67 15.86 -25.95 7.42
C LYS A 67 14.66 -26.00 6.47
N GLU A 68 13.73 -26.89 6.78
CA GLU A 68 12.45 -27.01 6.08
C GLU A 68 11.38 -26.16 6.77
N TYR A 69 10.53 -25.51 5.97
CA TYR A 69 9.46 -24.65 6.46
C TYR A 69 8.12 -25.11 5.85
N PRO A 70 7.04 -25.20 6.63
CA PRO A 70 5.72 -25.43 6.07
C PRO A 70 5.31 -24.22 5.20
N VAL A 71 4.64 -24.50 4.09
CA VAL A 71 4.19 -23.46 3.15
C VAL A 71 2.67 -23.49 3.01
N MET A 72 2.04 -22.33 3.13
CA MET A 72 0.62 -22.14 2.90
C MET A 72 0.41 -21.34 1.60
N TYR A 73 -0.28 -21.94 0.64
CA TYR A 73 -0.65 -21.29 -0.62
C TYR A 73 -2.09 -20.76 -0.53
N VAL A 74 -2.29 -19.51 -0.95
CA VAL A 74 -3.61 -18.86 -0.92
C VAL A 74 -3.84 -18.08 -2.21
N THR A 75 -5.08 -18.08 -2.69
CA THR A 75 -5.51 -17.27 -3.84
C THR A 75 -5.83 -15.84 -3.42
N ASP A 76 -6.07 -14.96 -4.40
CA ASP A 76 -6.47 -13.57 -4.17
C ASP A 76 -5.47 -12.77 -3.31
N GLY A 77 -4.17 -13.04 -3.51
CA GLY A 77 -3.07 -12.46 -2.72
C GLY A 77 -3.02 -10.93 -2.75
N ASN A 78 -3.50 -10.32 -3.84
CA ASN A 78 -3.65 -8.86 -3.94
C ASN A 78 -4.53 -8.25 -2.83
N ARG A 79 -5.48 -9.03 -2.31
CA ARG A 79 -6.37 -8.64 -1.20
C ARG A 79 -5.94 -9.30 0.12
N SER A 80 -5.62 -10.58 0.06
CA SER A 80 -5.56 -11.42 1.26
C SER A 80 -4.17 -11.44 1.92
N PHE A 81 -3.11 -11.17 1.15
CA PHE A 81 -1.73 -11.30 1.62
C PHE A 81 -1.41 -10.49 2.88
N PRO A 82 -1.76 -9.19 3.01
CA PRO A 82 -1.42 -8.42 4.21
C PRO A 82 -2.01 -9.00 5.50
N ILE A 83 -3.19 -9.63 5.42
CA ILE A 83 -3.84 -10.26 6.56
C ILE A 83 -3.06 -11.49 7.01
N TYR A 84 -2.74 -12.40 6.07
CA TYR A 84 -2.00 -13.62 6.38
C TYR A 84 -0.56 -13.33 6.82
N ALA A 85 0.13 -12.40 6.16
CA ALA A 85 1.49 -12.00 6.52
C ALA A 85 1.55 -11.48 7.96
N ASN A 86 0.60 -10.61 8.34
CA ASN A 86 0.52 -10.08 9.70
C ASN A 86 0.21 -11.18 10.74
N ILE A 87 -0.78 -12.04 10.46
CA ILE A 87 -1.11 -13.16 11.36
C ILE A 87 0.08 -14.11 11.54
N SER A 88 0.76 -14.47 10.44
CA SER A 88 1.93 -15.37 10.50
C SER A 88 3.09 -14.77 11.30
N THR A 89 3.29 -13.44 11.20
CA THR A 89 4.30 -12.71 11.97
C THR A 89 3.96 -12.71 13.46
N MET A 90 2.70 -12.46 13.80
CA MET A 90 2.23 -12.43 15.19
C MET A 90 2.28 -13.81 15.87
N LEU A 91 2.00 -14.88 15.11
CA LEU A 91 1.93 -16.23 15.66
C LEU A 91 3.28 -16.94 15.71
N GLY A 92 4.34 -16.38 15.11
CA GLY A 92 5.73 -16.84 15.19
C GLY A 92 5.88 -18.36 15.18
N PHE A 93 5.88 -18.99 14.00
CA PHE A 93 6.07 -20.44 13.90
C PHE A 93 7.49 -20.80 13.43
N PRO A 94 8.22 -21.67 14.16
CA PRO A 94 7.86 -22.24 15.46
C PRO A 94 7.95 -21.20 16.58
N PRO A 95 7.09 -21.29 17.62
CA PRO A 95 7.17 -20.40 18.76
C PRO A 95 8.51 -20.61 19.47
N ALA A 96 9.40 -19.63 19.37
CA ALA A 96 10.58 -19.59 20.21
C ALA A 96 10.14 -19.24 21.63
N GLY A 97 9.98 -20.26 22.48
CA GLY A 97 9.72 -20.11 23.91
C GLY A 97 8.38 -19.42 24.22
N PHE A 98 7.29 -20.18 24.13
CA PHE A 98 6.16 -19.91 25.02
C PHE A 98 6.61 -20.26 26.46
N PRO A 99 6.45 -19.37 27.46
CA PRO A 99 6.67 -19.75 28.85
C PRO A 99 5.74 -20.88 29.30
#